data_AF-A0A849S295-F1
#
_entry.id   AF-A0A849S295-F1
#
_cell.length_a   1.000
_cell.length_b   1.000
_cell.length_c   1.000
_cell.angle_alpha   90.00
_cell.angle_beta   90.00
_cell.angle_gamma   90.00
#
_symmetry.space_group_name_H-M   'P 1'
#
loop_
_entity.id
_entity.type
_entity.pdbx_description
1 polymer ?
#
loop_
_entity_poly.entity_id
_entity_poly.type
_entity_poly.pdbx_seq_one_letter_code
_entity_poly.pdbx_strand_id
1 'polypeptide(L)'
;MIKKIIFTGILLTNTFTGLALADCVNNRVAVSNNLRTLLRGNTICVSNGQGGWESQEEHATSGEIIDYKKGPTDPVDPRKKLGTWSTTAGNDATVTYNYTAFGPTVTAVYRVYLTAGVRGAAGSTYDFCEGGVVKASGTLKLGTGAGC
;
A
#
# COMPACT_ATOMS: atom_id res chain seq x y z
N MET A 1 -9.85 -21.73 26.23
CA MET A 1 -9.89 -21.94 24.76
C MET A 1 -9.15 -20.79 24.11
N ILE A 2 -7.94 -21.04 23.59
CA ILE A 2 -7.10 -20.01 22.95
C ILE A 2 -7.68 -19.72 21.57
N LYS A 3 -8.38 -18.59 21.45
CA LYS A 3 -8.93 -18.11 20.19
C LYS A 3 -7.77 -17.52 19.39
N LYS A 4 -7.30 -18.25 18.38
CA LYS A 4 -6.24 -17.81 17.48
C LYS A 4 -6.76 -16.60 16.69
N ILE A 5 -6.45 -15.41 17.16
CA ILE A 5 -6.62 -14.16 16.40
C ILE A 5 -5.51 -14.19 15.35
N ILE A 6 -5.86 -14.58 14.13
CA ILE A 6 -4.94 -14.53 13.00
C ILE A 6 -4.73 -13.03 12.71
N PHE A 7 -3.62 -12.48 13.20
CA PHE A 7 -3.17 -11.14 12.86
C PHE A 7 -2.65 -11.15 11.43
N THR A 8 -3.55 -10.95 10.46
CA THR A 8 -3.20 -10.75 9.05
C THR A 8 -2.73 -9.32 8.83
N GLY A 9 -1.74 -8.85 9.61
CA GLY A 9 -1.00 -7.65 9.26
C GLY A 9 0.11 -8.08 8.32
N ILE A 10 -0.21 -8.16 7.03
CA ILE A 10 0.72 -8.59 6.01
C ILE A 10 1.52 -7.38 5.55
N LEU A 11 2.81 -7.40 5.88
CA LEU A 11 3.83 -6.54 5.31
C LEU A 11 3.78 -6.66 3.78
N LEU A 12 3.86 -5.55 3.03
CA LEU A 12 4.09 -5.50 1.58
C LEU A 12 5.49 -6.07 1.22
N THR A 13 5.75 -7.32 1.59
CA THR A 13 6.95 -8.11 1.28
C THR A 13 6.62 -9.40 0.54
N ASN A 14 5.35 -9.66 0.21
CA ASN A 14 4.99 -10.87 -0.50
C ASN A 14 5.47 -10.80 -1.95
N THR A 15 6.60 -11.48 -2.16
CA THR A 15 7.13 -11.81 -3.48
C THR A 15 6.12 -12.71 -4.18
N PHE A 16 5.27 -12.12 -5.02
CA PHE A 16 4.59 -12.89 -6.06
C PHE A 16 5.67 -13.46 -7.00
N THR A 17 5.99 -14.74 -6.88
CA THR A 17 6.72 -15.48 -7.92
C THR A 17 5.74 -15.89 -9.01
N GLY A 18 5.18 -14.90 -9.71
CA GLY A 18 4.53 -15.07 -10.99
C GLY A 18 5.27 -14.15 -11.95
N LEU A 19 5.76 -14.69 -13.07
CA LEU A 19 6.52 -13.94 -14.08
C LEU A 19 5.60 -12.93 -14.81
N ALA A 20 5.11 -11.92 -14.11
CA ALA A 20 4.76 -10.65 -14.72
C ALA A 20 6.07 -9.86 -14.75
N LEU A 21 6.58 -9.55 -15.95
CA LEU A 21 7.65 -8.58 -16.09
C LEU A 21 7.11 -7.27 -15.52
N ALA A 22 7.54 -6.97 -14.29
CA ALA A 22 7.45 -5.72 -13.58
C ALA A 22 7.46 -4.50 -14.54
N ASP A 23 6.38 -3.72 -14.60
CA ASP A 23 6.39 -2.40 -15.28
C ASP A 23 7.04 -1.34 -14.37
N CYS A 24 8.19 -1.68 -13.77
CA CYS A 24 9.04 -0.72 -13.06
C CYS A 24 9.83 0.18 -14.03
N VAL A 25 9.37 0.27 -15.29
CA VAL A 25 10.04 0.93 -16.39
C VAL A 25 9.18 2.10 -16.88
N ASN A 26 7.90 1.87 -17.18
CA ASN A 26 7.03 2.88 -17.78
C ASN A 26 6.02 3.45 -16.79
N ASN A 27 5.49 4.64 -17.08
CA ASN A 27 4.38 5.23 -16.32
C ASN A 27 4.65 5.53 -14.83
N ARG A 28 5.91 5.76 -14.48
CA ARG A 28 6.31 6.13 -13.11
C ARG A 28 5.57 7.37 -12.59
N VAL A 29 5.15 7.33 -11.33
CA VAL A 29 4.67 8.48 -10.56
C VAL A 29 5.86 9.23 -9.97
N ALA A 30 6.65 9.86 -10.83
CA ALA A 30 7.95 10.44 -10.46
C ALA A 30 7.86 11.83 -9.80
N VAL A 31 6.76 12.55 -9.97
CA VAL A 31 6.58 13.90 -9.40
C VAL A 31 5.98 13.80 -8.00
N SER A 32 6.64 14.41 -7.01
CA SER A 32 6.26 14.34 -5.59
C SER A 32 4.81 14.73 -5.32
N ASN A 33 4.30 15.80 -5.93
CA ASN A 33 2.90 16.23 -5.75
C ASN A 33 1.91 15.17 -6.26
N ASN A 34 2.21 14.49 -7.36
CA ASN A 34 1.36 13.43 -7.89
C ASN A 34 1.38 12.21 -6.96
N LEU A 35 2.54 11.85 -6.42
CA LEU A 35 2.68 10.74 -5.49
C LEU A 35 1.97 11.02 -4.15
N ARG A 36 2.09 12.25 -3.64
CA ARG A 36 1.37 12.69 -2.44
C ARG A 36 -0.13 12.71 -2.65
N THR A 37 -0.62 13.22 -3.78
CA THR A 37 -2.05 13.24 -4.10
C THR A 37 -2.61 11.84 -4.28
N LEU A 38 -1.82 10.93 -4.86
CA LEU A 38 -2.17 9.52 -5.03
C LEU A 38 -2.37 8.83 -3.69
N LEU A 39 -1.41 8.96 -2.76
CA LEU A 39 -1.42 8.20 -1.52
C LEU A 39 -2.22 8.90 -0.42
N ARG A 40 -2.03 10.20 -0.22
CA ARG A 40 -2.54 10.91 0.96
C ARG A 40 -4.07 10.85 1.05
N GLY A 41 -4.55 10.22 2.12
CA GLY A 41 -5.96 10.07 2.41
C GLY A 41 -6.66 9.00 1.57
N ASN A 42 -5.92 8.07 0.98
CA ASN A 42 -6.43 6.97 0.16
C ASN A 42 -5.94 5.62 0.69
N THR A 43 -6.51 4.53 0.16
CA THR A 43 -6.16 3.15 0.53
C THR A 43 -5.61 2.39 -0.67
N ILE A 44 -4.58 1.58 -0.45
CA ILE A 44 -4.05 0.62 -1.42
C ILE A 44 -4.49 -0.79 -1.01
N CYS A 45 -5.20 -1.45 -1.92
CA CYS A 45 -5.73 -2.79 -1.72
C CYS A 45 -4.88 -3.83 -2.46
N VAL A 46 -4.32 -4.80 -1.74
CA VAL A 46 -3.58 -5.92 -2.34
C VAL A 46 -4.51 -7.11 -2.45
N SER A 47 -4.77 -7.60 -3.66
CA SER A 47 -5.65 -8.75 -3.89
C SER A 47 -4.97 -10.05 -3.47
N ASN A 48 -5.74 -10.98 -2.89
CA ASN A 48 -5.26 -12.34 -2.62
C ASN A 48 -5.34 -13.28 -3.84
N GLY A 49 -5.76 -12.77 -5.00
CA GLY A 49 -5.91 -13.54 -6.24
C GLY A 49 -7.12 -14.50 -6.29
N GLN A 50 -7.93 -14.56 -5.22
CA GLN A 50 -9.06 -15.47 -5.05
C GLN A 50 -10.40 -14.72 -4.90
N GLY A 51 -10.46 -13.47 -5.36
CA GLY A 51 -11.63 -12.61 -5.23
C GLY A 51 -11.77 -11.92 -3.86
N GLY A 52 -10.73 -11.95 -3.03
CA GLY A 52 -10.64 -11.21 -1.78
C GLY A 52 -9.38 -10.36 -1.68
N TRP A 53 -9.14 -9.81 -0.49
CA TRP A 53 -8.00 -8.92 -0.22
C TRP A 53 -7.03 -9.56 0.77
N GLU A 54 -5.75 -9.48 0.43
CA GLU A 54 -4.64 -9.89 1.26
C GLU A 54 -4.25 -8.79 2.26
N SER A 55 -4.26 -7.54 1.82
CA SER A 55 -4.03 -6.38 2.69
C SER A 55 -4.76 -5.12 2.19
N GLN A 56 -4.99 -4.20 3.11
CA GLN A 56 -5.63 -2.92 2.86
C GLN A 56 -4.91 -1.81 3.62
N GLU A 57 -3.99 -1.12 2.97
CA GLU A 57 -3.17 -0.10 3.64
C GLU A 57 -3.69 1.30 3.33
N GLU A 58 -4.22 1.97 4.36
CA GLU A 58 -4.63 3.37 4.30
C GLU A 58 -3.44 4.29 4.64
N HIS A 59 -3.21 5.25 3.76
CA HIS A 59 -2.22 6.31 3.90
C HIS A 59 -2.87 7.54 4.51
N ALA A 60 -2.97 7.57 5.84
CA ALA A 60 -3.64 8.66 6.55
C ALA A 60 -3.03 10.04 6.22
N THR A 61 -3.85 11.08 6.25
CA THR A 61 -3.42 12.46 5.98
C THR A 61 -2.38 12.99 6.98
N SER A 62 -2.29 12.35 8.16
CA SER A 62 -1.31 12.55 9.23
C SER A 62 0.07 11.97 8.92
N GLY A 63 0.21 11.14 7.87
CA GLY A 63 1.44 10.41 7.55
C GLY A 63 1.51 9.01 8.19
N GLU A 64 0.44 8.54 8.83
CA GLU A 64 0.37 7.19 9.37
C GLU A 64 -0.02 6.18 8.28
N ILE A 65 0.48 4.95 8.40
CA ILE A 65 -0.04 3.80 7.66
C ILE A 65 -0.91 2.99 8.58
N ILE A 66 -2.12 2.71 8.12
CA ILE A 66 -3.14 2.01 8.88
C ILE A 66 -3.62 0.82 8.06
N ASP A 67 -3.52 -0.36 8.63
CA ASP A 67 -4.21 -1.54 8.14
C ASP A 67 -5.71 -1.34 8.40
N TYR A 68 -6.47 -1.13 7.32
CA TYR A 68 -7.89 -0.83 7.41
C TYR A 68 -8.70 -2.03 7.92
N LYS A 69 -8.27 -3.27 7.63
CA LYS A 69 -9.00 -4.50 7.94
C LYS A 69 -10.48 -4.43 7.56
N LYS A 70 -11.40 -4.56 8.53
CA LYS A 70 -12.85 -4.41 8.36
C LYS A 70 -13.38 -3.02 8.75
N GLY A 71 -12.50 -2.10 9.11
CA GLY A 71 -12.87 -0.74 9.48
C GLY A 71 -13.17 -0.55 10.97
N PRO A 72 -13.40 0.70 11.40
CA PRO A 72 -13.46 1.07 12.82
C PRO A 72 -14.75 0.64 13.51
N THR A 73 -15.77 0.24 12.75
CA THR A 73 -17.08 -0.20 13.25
C THR A 73 -17.14 -1.70 13.52
N ASP A 74 -16.15 -2.48 13.07
CA ASP A 74 -16.11 -3.92 13.34
C ASP A 74 -15.49 -4.16 14.74
N PRO A 75 -16.25 -4.73 15.69
CA PRO A 75 -15.77 -4.92 17.07
C PRO A 75 -14.74 -6.05 17.19
N VAL A 76 -14.58 -6.89 16.17
CA VAL A 76 -13.67 -8.05 16.18
C VAL A 76 -12.39 -7.74 15.43
N ASP A 77 -12.46 -6.92 14.38
CA ASP A 77 -11.34 -6.68 13.48
C ASP A 77 -11.15 -5.19 13.10
N PRO A 78 -10.88 -4.32 14.10
CA PRO A 78 -10.74 -2.90 13.87
C PRO A 78 -9.44 -2.54 13.14
N ARG A 79 -9.43 -1.31 12.62
CA ARG A 79 -8.25 -0.66 12.03
C ARG A 79 -7.06 -0.69 12.98
N LYS A 80 -5.85 -0.90 12.47
CA LYS A 80 -4.61 -0.91 13.26
C LYS A 80 -3.52 -0.07 12.59
N LYS A 81 -2.91 0.83 13.34
CA LYS A 81 -1.70 1.53 12.88
C LYS A 81 -0.56 0.53 12.64
N LEU A 82 0.00 0.55 11.44
CA LEU A 82 1.16 -0.25 11.05
C LEU A 82 2.48 0.51 11.20
N GLY A 83 2.45 1.83 11.00
CA GLY A 83 3.65 2.65 10.95
C GLY A 83 3.40 4.04 10.39
N THR A 84 4.38 4.55 9.64
CA THR A 84 4.33 5.86 8.97
C THR A 84 4.83 5.79 7.55
N TRP A 85 4.43 6.76 6.73
CA TRP A 85 4.92 6.94 5.37
C TRP A 85 5.31 8.38 5.11
N SER A 86 6.18 8.56 4.13
CA SER A 86 6.59 9.87 3.63
C SER A 86 6.98 9.79 2.16
N THR A 87 7.13 10.94 1.52
CA THR A 87 7.58 11.04 0.13
C THR A 87 8.73 12.03 -0.01
N THR A 88 9.68 11.73 -0.87
CA THR A 88 10.75 12.67 -1.24
C THR A 88 10.20 13.79 -2.13
N ALA A 89 10.86 14.94 -2.12
CA ALA A 89 10.51 16.08 -2.97
C ALA A 89 11.15 15.96 -4.36
N GLY A 90 10.56 16.66 -5.35
CA GLY A 90 11.11 16.76 -6.71
C GLY A 90 10.49 15.80 -7.73
N ASN A 91 11.25 15.57 -8.81
CA ASN A 91 10.83 14.84 -10.02
C ASN A 91 11.40 13.41 -10.11
N ASP A 92 12.04 12.94 -9.04
CA ASP A 92 12.50 11.56 -8.86
C ASP A 92 11.93 10.99 -7.54
N ALA A 93 10.67 11.32 -7.26
CA ALA A 93 10.03 11.02 -5.98
C ALA A 93 9.94 9.51 -5.71
N THR A 94 10.13 9.17 -4.44
CA THR A 94 9.97 7.85 -3.84
C THR A 94 9.04 7.96 -2.65
N VAL A 95 8.43 6.84 -2.27
CA VAL A 95 7.70 6.70 -1.01
C VAL A 95 8.54 5.86 -0.05
N THR A 96 8.66 6.32 1.18
CA THR A 96 9.32 5.62 2.27
C THR A 96 8.29 5.19 3.29
N TYR A 97 8.30 3.91 3.63
CA TYR A 97 7.48 3.31 4.68
C TYR A 97 8.36 2.93 5.85
N ASN A 98 7.91 3.24 7.06
CA ASN A 98 8.52 2.78 8.32
C ASN A 98 7.47 2.00 9.10
N TYR A 99 7.53 0.68 9.04
CA TYR A 99 6.63 -0.22 9.76
C TYR A 99 7.17 -0.50 11.16
N THR A 100 6.33 -0.31 12.18
CA THR A 100 6.71 -0.50 13.59
C THR A 100 5.80 -1.50 14.31
N ALA A 101 4.72 -1.95 13.67
CA ALA A 101 3.70 -2.79 14.30
C ALA A 101 4.04 -4.29 14.37
N PHE A 102 5.21 -4.70 13.87
CA PHE A 102 5.61 -6.09 13.67
C PHE A 102 6.91 -6.49 14.41
N GLY A 103 7.41 -5.64 15.32
CA GLY A 103 8.67 -5.86 16.03
C GLY A 103 9.66 -4.73 15.74
N PRO A 104 10.94 -5.04 15.44
CA PRO A 104 11.91 -4.02 15.01
C PRO A 104 11.37 -3.21 13.83
N THR A 105 11.75 -1.93 13.76
CA THR A 105 11.34 -1.07 12.66
C THR A 105 11.87 -1.63 11.34
N VAL A 106 10.97 -1.84 10.39
CA VAL A 106 11.30 -2.19 9.00
C VAL A 106 11.06 -0.97 8.12
N THR A 107 12.12 -0.52 7.46
CA THR A 107 12.05 0.59 6.51
C THR A 107 12.11 0.05 5.09
N ALA A 108 11.21 0.53 4.22
CA ALA A 108 11.21 0.19 2.81
C ALA A 108 11.00 1.44 1.95
N VAL A 109 11.68 1.50 0.80
CA VAL A 109 11.62 2.65 -0.11
C VAL A 109 11.23 2.16 -1.50
N TYR A 110 10.19 2.76 -2.08
CA TYR A 110 9.69 2.33 -3.38
C TYR A 110 9.54 3.50 -4.35
N ARG A 111 9.72 3.17 -5.63
CA ARG A 111 9.21 3.94 -6.76
C ARG A 111 7.86 3.37 -7.16
N VAL A 112 6.88 4.23 -7.45
CA VAL A 112 5.50 3.81 -7.75
C VAL A 112 5.21 3.98 -9.23
N TYR A 113 4.58 2.97 -9.84
CA TYR A 113 4.31 2.91 -11.27
C TYR A 113 2.83 2.60 -11.48
N LEU A 114 2.17 3.30 -12.41
CA LEU A 114 0.80 2.97 -12.82
C LEU A 114 0.85 1.81 -13.80
N THR A 115 0.16 0.71 -13.49
CA THR A 115 0.17 -0.50 -14.33
C THR A 115 -1.17 -0.78 -15.00
N ALA A 116 -2.28 -0.30 -14.42
CA ALA A 116 -3.59 -0.36 -15.06
C ALA A 116 -4.48 0.81 -14.63
N GLY A 117 -5.31 1.31 -15.54
CA GLY A 117 -6.28 2.36 -15.27
C GLY A 117 -5.77 3.78 -15.56
N VAL A 118 -6.27 4.75 -14.80
CA VAL A 118 -6.00 6.18 -15.00
C VAL A 118 -5.37 6.75 -13.74
N ARG A 119 -4.27 7.49 -13.87
CA ARG A 119 -3.54 8.02 -12.72
C ARG A 119 -4.47 8.79 -11.75
N GLY A 120 -4.53 8.33 -10.50
CA GLY A 120 -5.31 8.94 -9.43
C GLY A 120 -6.79 8.56 -9.42
N ALA A 121 -7.26 7.76 -10.37
CA ALA A 121 -8.64 7.28 -10.40
C ALA A 121 -8.81 6.03 -9.55
N ALA A 122 -9.95 5.92 -8.85
CA ALA A 122 -10.34 4.71 -8.14
C ALA A 122 -10.32 3.49 -9.06
N GLY A 123 -9.85 2.35 -8.55
CA GLY A 123 -9.73 1.11 -9.32
C GLY A 123 -8.47 1.01 -10.18
N SER A 124 -7.62 2.03 -10.21
CA SER A 124 -6.32 1.96 -10.90
C SER A 124 -5.31 1.15 -10.09
N THR A 125 -4.47 0.38 -10.77
CA THR A 125 -3.47 -0.51 -10.17
C THR A 125 -2.09 0.13 -10.24
N TYR A 126 -1.35 -0.01 -9.14
CA TYR A 126 -0.02 0.52 -8.97
C TYR A 126 0.94 -0.55 -8.48
N ASP A 127 2.14 -0.52 -9.04
CA ASP A 127 3.27 -1.32 -8.62
C ASP A 127 4.25 -0.50 -7.78
N PHE A 128 4.67 -1.08 -6.66
CA PHE A 128 5.68 -0.56 -5.76
C PHE A 128 6.98 -1.30 -6.02
N CYS A 129 7.95 -0.60 -6.61
CA CYS A 129 9.17 -1.18 -7.11
C CYS A 129 10.39 -0.76 -6.29
N GLU A 130 11.31 -1.70 -6.09
CA GLU A 130 12.63 -1.50 -5.48
C GLU A 130 13.69 -2.16 -6.38
N GLY A 131 14.76 -1.43 -6.73
CA GLY A 131 15.81 -1.98 -7.59
C GLY A 131 15.32 -2.45 -8.98
N GLY A 132 14.19 -1.93 -9.47
CA GLY A 132 13.58 -2.35 -10.74
C GLY A 132 12.71 -3.60 -10.64
N VAL A 133 12.49 -4.13 -9.43
CA VAL A 133 11.68 -5.32 -9.18
C VAL A 133 10.40 -4.92 -8.45
N VAL A 134 9.24 -5.47 -8.87
CA VAL A 134 7.97 -5.29 -8.16
C VAL A 134 8.05 -6.00 -6.81
N LYS A 135 7.83 -5.23 -5.74
CA LYS A 135 7.77 -5.74 -4.37
C LYS A 135 6.33 -5.89 -3.90
N ALA A 136 5.42 -5.11 -4.49
CA ALA A 136 4.00 -5.23 -4.28
C ALA A 136 3.21 -4.56 -5.41
N SER A 137 1.96 -5.01 -5.59
CA SER A 137 0.99 -4.42 -6.50
C SER A 137 -0.33 -4.21 -5.76
N GLY A 138 -0.99 -3.08 -5.98
CA GLY A 138 -2.25 -2.80 -5.31
C GLY A 138 -3.17 -1.85 -6.08
N THR A 139 -4.46 -1.97 -5.81
CA THR A 139 -5.51 -1.14 -6.42
C THR A 139 -5.83 0.05 -5.52
N LEU A 140 -5.92 1.24 -6.11
CA LEU A 140 -6.29 2.46 -5.40
C LEU A 140 -7.78 2.50 -5.07
N LYS A 141 -8.10 2.76 -3.81
CA LYS A 141 -9.41 3.20 -3.34
C LYS A 141 -9.32 4.63 -2.83
N LEU A 142 -10.24 5.47 -3.28
CA LEU A 142 -10.25 6.89 -2.93
C LEU A 142 -10.97 7.11 -1.59
N GLY A 143 -10.39 7.97 -0.77
CA GLY A 143 -10.96 8.43 0.50
C GLY A 143 -10.46 7.69 1.73
N THR A 144 -10.38 8.42 2.84
CA THR A 144 -10.04 7.86 4.15
C THR A 144 -11.19 7.02 4.67
N GLY A 145 -10.89 5.89 5.27
CA GLY A 145 -11.91 4.95 5.73
C GLY A 145 -12.58 4.16 4.59
N ALA A 146 -12.06 4.24 3.36
CA ALA A 146 -12.50 3.41 2.26
C ALA A 146 -11.73 2.09 2.29
N GLY A 147 -12.40 1.04 2.76
CA GLY A 147 -11.90 -0.33 2.68
C GLY A 147 -12.07 -0.94 1.30
N CYS A 148 -11.45 -2.09 1.18
CA CYS A 148 -11.59 -3.08 0.14
C CYS A 148 -12.44 -4.23 0.71
#